data_AF-A0A0F9AG63-F1
#
_entry.id   AF-A0A0F9AG63-F1
#
_cell.length_a   1.000
_cell.length_b   1.000
_cell.length_c   1.000
_cell.angle_alpha   90.00
_cell.angle_beta   90.00
_cell.angle_gamma   90.00
#
_symmetry.space_group_name_H-M   'P 1'
#
loop_
_entity.id
_entity.type
_entity.pdbx_description
1 polymer ?
#
loop_
_entity_poly.entity_id
_entity_poly.type
_entity_poly.pdbx_seq_one_letter_code
_entity_poly.pdbx_strand_id
1 'polypeptide(L)'
;MSTKLTYSEAQAYLADLAQRGELGPMAEEWVERLAAKAWPWFRSSEKLDDFLQGLFPGTHAGGWSTTVVIAEPAVDHLVNYGELWVGPVFSEMEVRRCHDNVACLYAEGIIDEVYTGFALTKDGMWRSHSWGMRLVPGENNEPVWEVIETTEPRLMYFGVPDPEFDEDPNPDLLPYFS
;
A
#
# COMPACT_ATOMS: atom_id res chain seq x y z
N MET A 1 2.78 5.48 16.62
CA MET A 1 2.08 4.20 16.54
C MET A 1 1.21 4.22 15.31
N SER A 2 1.30 3.15 14.53
CA SER A 2 0.43 2.96 13.37
C SER A 2 -0.95 2.50 13.83
N THR A 3 -1.94 2.78 12.99
CA THR A 3 -3.34 2.44 13.29
C THR A 3 -3.92 1.66 12.13
N LYS A 4 -4.46 0.48 12.41
CA LYS A 4 -5.31 -0.26 11.48
C LYS A 4 -6.67 0.41 11.43
N LEU A 5 -7.17 0.67 10.23
CA LEU A 5 -8.47 1.31 10.01
C LEU A 5 -9.44 0.32 9.36
N THR A 6 -10.71 0.40 9.77
CA THR A 6 -11.83 -0.07 8.95
C THR A 6 -12.01 0.83 7.73
N TYR A 7 -12.76 0.37 6.73
CA TYR A 7 -13.06 1.17 5.53
C TYR A 7 -13.77 2.50 5.86
N SER A 8 -14.71 2.50 6.80
CA SER A 8 -15.38 3.73 7.25
C SER A 8 -14.44 4.71 7.94
N GLU A 9 -13.51 4.21 8.75
CA GLU A 9 -12.52 5.06 9.43
C GLU A 9 -11.50 5.62 8.43
N ALA A 10 -11.07 4.83 7.45
CA ALA A 10 -10.20 5.29 6.39
C ALA A 10 -10.87 6.37 5.52
N GLN A 11 -12.14 6.22 5.17
CA GLN A 11 -12.92 7.24 4.47
C GLN A 11 -12.98 8.55 5.27
N ALA A 12 -13.28 8.47 6.57
CA ALA A 12 -13.29 9.64 7.45
C ALA A 12 -11.91 10.30 7.55
N TYR A 13 -10.85 9.50 7.65
CA TYR A 13 -9.47 9.96 7.69
C TYR A 13 -9.05 10.70 6.41
N LEU A 14 -9.38 10.16 5.23
CA LEU A 14 -9.08 10.84 3.96
C LEU A 14 -9.90 12.13 3.78
N ALA A 15 -11.16 12.14 4.21
CA ALA A 15 -11.99 13.34 4.18
C ALA A 15 -11.39 14.45 5.05
N ASP A 16 -10.85 14.11 6.23
CA ASP A 16 -10.13 15.04 7.10
C ASP A 16 -8.82 15.55 6.45
N LEU A 17 -8.01 14.66 5.86
CA LEU A 17 -6.79 15.06 5.13
C LEU A 17 -7.10 16.02 3.97
N ALA A 18 -8.18 15.76 3.22
CA ALA A 18 -8.61 16.65 2.13
C ALA A 18 -9.06 18.01 2.66
N GLN A 19 -9.81 18.05 3.77
CA GLN A 19 -10.19 19.31 4.43
C GLN A 19 -8.98 20.11 4.93
N ARG A 20 -7.92 19.42 5.37
CA ARG A 20 -6.64 20.03 5.78
C ARG A 20 -5.74 20.41 4.60
N GLY A 21 -6.08 20.02 3.36
CA GLY A 21 -5.25 20.23 2.17
C GLY A 21 -3.99 19.36 2.13
N GLU A 22 -3.96 18.27 2.90
CA GLU A 22 -2.86 17.31 2.95
C GLU A 22 -3.03 16.19 1.91
N LEU A 23 -4.26 15.96 1.48
CA LEU A 23 -4.61 15.19 0.29
C LEU A 23 -5.10 16.16 -0.79
N GLY A 24 -4.27 16.36 -1.81
CA GLY A 24 -4.61 17.17 -2.97
C GLY A 24 -5.36 16.34 -4.02
N PRO A 25 -6.15 17.00 -4.89
CA PRO A 25 -6.68 16.34 -6.07
C PRO A 25 -5.52 15.95 -6.98
N MET A 26 -5.69 14.84 -7.69
CA MET A 26 -4.79 14.47 -8.76
C MET A 26 -4.75 15.58 -9.82
N ALA A 27 -3.56 15.86 -10.36
CA ALA A 27 -3.46 16.88 -11.40
C ALA A 27 -4.31 16.47 -12.62
N GLU A 28 -5.02 17.43 -13.21
CA GLU A 28 -5.98 17.19 -14.30
C GLU A 28 -5.32 16.46 -15.48
N GLU A 29 -4.07 16.80 -15.81
CA GLU A 29 -3.26 16.12 -16.82
C GLU A 29 -3.05 14.62 -16.53
N TRP A 30 -2.98 14.21 -15.26
CA TRP A 30 -2.83 12.82 -14.86
C TRP A 30 -4.17 12.08 -14.93
N VAL A 31 -5.26 12.74 -14.53
CA VAL A 31 -6.63 12.21 -14.68
C VAL A 31 -6.93 11.95 -16.17
N GLU A 32 -6.63 12.91 -17.04
CA GLU A 32 -6.80 12.76 -18.50
C GLU A 32 -5.95 11.62 -19.07
N ARG A 33 -4.69 11.49 -18.63
CA ARG A 33 -3.79 10.41 -19.06
C ARG A 33 -4.28 9.03 -18.63
N LEU A 34 -4.77 8.88 -17.41
CA LEU A 34 -5.37 7.64 -16.92
C LEU A 34 -6.64 7.30 -17.71
N ALA A 35 -7.53 8.29 -17.92
CA ALA A 35 -8.77 8.11 -18.68
C ALA A 35 -8.53 7.73 -20.15
N ALA A 36 -7.47 8.27 -20.76
CA ALA A 36 -7.09 7.94 -22.13
C ALA A 36 -6.58 6.50 -22.29
N LYS A 37 -6.35 5.76 -21.19
CA LYS A 37 -5.87 4.36 -21.20
C LYS A 37 -4.66 4.15 -22.12
N ALA A 38 -3.85 5.20 -22.30
CA ALA A 38 -2.91 5.33 -23.42
C ALA A 38 -1.68 4.41 -23.34
N TRP A 39 -1.49 3.69 -22.23
CA TRP A 39 -0.39 2.75 -22.07
C TRP A 39 -0.81 1.43 -21.40
N PRO A 40 -0.49 0.27 -22.01
CA PRO A 40 -0.73 -1.05 -21.43
C PRO A 40 -0.01 -1.29 -20.10
N TRP A 41 1.13 -0.62 -19.87
CA TRP A 41 2.04 -0.86 -18.73
C TRP A 41 1.69 -0.05 -17.48
N PHE A 42 0.63 0.77 -17.53
CA PHE A 42 0.14 1.60 -16.41
C PHE A 42 -1.14 1.04 -15.77
N ARG A 43 -1.66 -0.08 -16.26
CA ARG A 43 -2.89 -0.65 -15.71
C ARG A 43 -2.57 -1.55 -14.52
N SER A 44 -2.94 -1.10 -13.32
CA SER A 44 -3.49 -2.04 -12.34
C SER A 44 -4.71 -2.74 -12.96
N SER A 45 -5.11 -3.89 -12.42
CA SER A 45 -6.40 -4.47 -12.80
C SER A 45 -7.50 -3.42 -12.66
N GLU A 46 -8.37 -3.31 -13.67
CA GLU A 46 -9.53 -2.41 -13.64
C GLU A 46 -10.38 -2.69 -12.39
N LYS A 47 -10.43 -3.95 -11.96
CA LYS A 47 -11.11 -4.37 -10.73
C LYS A 47 -10.52 -3.71 -9.47
N LEU A 48 -9.20 -3.59 -9.37
CA LEU A 48 -8.57 -2.96 -8.23
C LEU A 48 -8.80 -1.45 -8.24
N ASP A 49 -8.68 -0.82 -9.40
CA ASP A 49 -8.93 0.62 -9.51
C ASP A 49 -10.40 0.96 -9.19
N ASP A 50 -11.35 0.19 -9.73
CA ASP A 50 -12.77 0.33 -9.41
C ASP A 50 -13.04 0.11 -7.92
N PHE A 51 -12.38 -0.87 -7.30
CA PHE A 51 -12.50 -1.13 -5.87
C PHE A 51 -11.97 0.05 -5.03
N LEU A 52 -10.76 0.54 -5.32
CA LEU A 52 -10.17 1.66 -4.59
C LEU A 52 -10.93 2.96 -4.84
N GLN A 53 -11.43 3.21 -6.05
CA GLN A 53 -12.29 4.35 -6.34
C GLN A 53 -13.65 4.25 -5.63
N GLY A 54 -14.21 3.04 -5.52
CA GLY A 54 -15.45 2.79 -4.79
C GLY A 54 -15.30 3.05 -3.29
N LEU A 55 -14.16 2.69 -2.70
CA LEU A 55 -13.84 2.98 -1.31
C LEU A 55 -13.43 4.44 -1.08
N PHE A 56 -12.63 4.99 -1.99
CA PHE A 56 -11.96 6.28 -1.88
C PHE A 56 -12.15 7.12 -3.15
N PRO A 57 -13.34 7.74 -3.31
CA PRO A 57 -13.65 8.52 -4.50
C PRO A 57 -12.65 9.64 -4.75
N GLY A 58 -12.21 9.79 -6.00
CA GLY A 58 -11.24 10.80 -6.42
C GLY A 58 -9.77 10.41 -6.21
N THR A 59 -9.51 9.18 -5.75
CA THR A 59 -8.17 8.57 -5.82
C THR A 59 -8.07 7.63 -7.02
N HIS A 60 -6.86 7.32 -7.47
CA HIS A 60 -6.66 6.34 -8.54
C HIS A 60 -5.50 5.41 -8.24
N ALA A 61 -5.57 4.16 -8.71
CA ALA A 61 -4.43 3.27 -8.72
C ALA A 61 -3.48 3.64 -9.87
N GLY A 62 -2.20 3.83 -9.56
CA GLY A 62 -1.19 4.15 -10.56
C GLY A 62 0.24 4.07 -10.04
N GLY A 63 1.10 3.40 -10.81
CA GLY A 63 2.53 3.26 -10.51
C GLY A 63 3.41 4.01 -11.52
N TRP A 64 4.55 4.54 -11.04
CA TRP A 64 5.66 4.99 -11.89
C TRP A 64 6.72 3.88 -12.08
N SER A 65 6.60 2.77 -11.35
CA SER A 65 7.51 1.63 -11.45
C SER A 65 6.88 0.53 -12.34
N THR A 66 7.61 0.19 -13.38
CA THR A 66 7.24 -0.49 -14.62
C THR A 66 6.95 -2.00 -14.54
N THR A 67 6.66 -2.60 -13.39
CA THR A 67 6.85 -4.06 -13.29
C THR A 67 5.68 -4.88 -12.76
N VAL A 68 4.79 -4.33 -11.92
CA VAL A 68 3.77 -5.18 -11.30
C VAL A 68 2.44 -5.05 -12.03
N VAL A 69 2.28 -5.82 -13.11
CA VAL A 69 0.94 -6.29 -13.50
C VAL A 69 0.53 -7.29 -12.43
N ILE A 70 -0.20 -6.83 -11.40
CA ILE A 70 -0.73 -7.74 -10.39
C ILE A 70 -1.74 -8.64 -11.10
N ALA A 71 -1.49 -9.95 -11.08
CA ALA A 71 -2.41 -10.90 -11.67
C ALA A 71 -3.75 -10.89 -10.92
N GLU A 72 -4.83 -11.25 -11.63
CA GLU A 72 -6.18 -11.27 -11.06
C GLU A 72 -6.30 -12.03 -9.72
N PRO A 73 -5.63 -13.18 -9.48
CA PRO A 73 -5.67 -13.83 -8.17
C PRO A 73 -5.10 -12.99 -7.03
N ALA A 74 -4.03 -12.24 -7.28
CA ALA A 74 -3.45 -11.33 -6.30
C ALA A 74 -4.32 -10.08 -6.08
N VAL A 75 -5.01 -9.62 -7.13
CA VAL A 75 -6.04 -8.57 -7.02
C VAL A 75 -7.23 -9.06 -6.18
N ASP A 76 -7.71 -10.28 -6.41
CA ASP A 76 -8.78 -10.89 -5.62
C ASP A 76 -8.37 -11.01 -4.16
N HIS A 77 -7.13 -11.38 -3.90
CA HIS A 77 -6.61 -11.48 -2.56
C HIS A 77 -6.58 -10.10 -1.86
N LEU A 78 -6.06 -9.07 -2.53
CA LEU A 78 -6.08 -7.70 -2.02
C LEU A 78 -7.50 -7.19 -1.76
N VAL A 79 -8.43 -7.38 -2.70
CA VAL A 79 -9.82 -6.90 -2.57
C VAL A 79 -10.54 -7.56 -1.39
N ASN A 80 -10.26 -8.84 -1.13
CA ASN A 80 -10.96 -9.61 -0.09
C ASN A 80 -10.30 -9.49 1.29
N TYR A 81 -8.97 -9.33 1.36
CA TYR A 81 -8.21 -9.45 2.60
C TYR A 81 -7.33 -8.23 2.91
N GLY A 82 -7.29 -7.23 2.02
CA GLY A 82 -6.48 -6.05 2.19
C GLY A 82 -6.81 -5.27 3.47
N GLU A 83 -5.77 -4.88 4.17
CA GLU A 83 -5.83 -4.13 5.41
C GLU A 83 -5.39 -2.69 5.18
N LEU A 84 -6.01 -1.75 5.91
CA LEU A 84 -5.65 -0.35 5.84
C LEU A 84 -4.90 0.10 7.07
N TRP A 85 -3.79 0.77 6.83
CA TRP A 85 -2.91 1.27 7.88
C TRP A 85 -2.54 2.73 7.64
N VAL A 86 -2.42 3.49 8.73
CA VAL A 86 -1.95 4.88 8.73
C VAL A 86 -0.89 5.08 9.82
N GLY A 87 -0.15 6.18 9.74
CA GLY A 87 0.84 6.56 10.76
C GLY A 87 2.10 5.67 10.73
N PRO A 88 2.83 5.62 9.60
CA PRO A 88 4.05 4.83 9.51
C PRO A 88 5.15 5.43 10.39
N VAL A 89 6.07 4.57 10.85
CA VAL A 89 7.40 5.01 11.29
C VAL A 89 8.31 5.01 10.07
N PHE A 90 8.89 6.17 9.79
CA PHE A 90 9.80 6.32 8.65
C PHE A 90 11.22 5.94 9.06
N SER A 91 11.78 4.95 8.38
CA SER A 91 13.16 4.49 8.52
C SER A 91 13.86 4.59 7.17
N GLU A 92 14.40 5.77 6.87
CA GLU A 92 14.99 6.09 5.57
C GLU A 92 16.07 5.07 5.15
N MET A 93 15.87 4.45 3.98
CA MET A 93 16.78 3.52 3.31
C MET A 93 16.88 3.87 1.81
N GLU A 94 17.39 2.96 0.97
CA GLU A 94 17.64 3.26 -0.43
C GLU A 94 16.34 3.57 -1.19
N VAL A 95 16.34 4.69 -1.91
CA VAL A 95 15.17 5.18 -2.64
C VAL A 95 14.82 4.23 -3.79
N ARG A 96 13.53 3.94 -3.99
CA ARG A 96 12.98 3.02 -5.02
C ARG A 96 13.41 1.57 -4.85
N ARG A 97 13.86 1.18 -3.66
CA ARG A 97 14.22 -0.19 -3.29
C ARG A 97 13.30 -0.73 -2.19
N CYS A 98 12.02 -0.35 -2.20
CA CYS A 98 11.09 -0.66 -1.11
C CYS A 98 11.06 -2.16 -0.75
N HIS A 99 10.89 -3.04 -1.74
CA HIS A 99 10.88 -4.50 -1.55
C HIS A 99 12.24 -5.03 -1.03
N ASP A 100 13.35 -4.64 -1.68
CA ASP A 100 14.72 -5.02 -1.25
C ASP A 100 15.04 -4.55 0.18
N ASN A 101 14.61 -3.33 0.54
CA ASN A 101 14.83 -2.74 1.85
C ASN A 101 14.09 -3.52 2.94
N VAL A 102 12.80 -3.84 2.73
CA VAL A 102 12.02 -4.56 3.73
C VAL A 102 12.46 -6.02 3.84
N ALA A 103 12.87 -6.65 2.74
CA ALA A 103 13.47 -7.98 2.77
C ALA A 103 14.75 -8.00 3.62
N CYS A 104 15.58 -6.95 3.53
CA CYS A 104 16.77 -6.79 4.37
C CYS A 104 16.38 -6.67 5.86
N LEU A 105 15.42 -5.80 6.20
CA LEU A 105 14.95 -5.64 7.58
C LEU A 105 14.35 -6.93 8.15
N TYR A 106 13.64 -7.71 7.33
CA TYR A 106 13.08 -9.00 7.71
C TYR A 106 14.20 -10.01 8.00
N ALA A 107 15.19 -10.11 7.11
CA ALA A 107 16.34 -11.01 7.31
C ALA A 107 17.18 -10.65 8.55
N GLU A 108 17.21 -9.38 8.94
CA GLU A 108 17.86 -8.89 10.16
C GLU A 108 17.00 -9.07 11.43
N GLY A 109 15.75 -9.52 11.30
CA GLY A 109 14.80 -9.67 12.41
C GLY A 109 14.34 -8.33 13.02
N ILE A 110 14.40 -7.25 12.24
CA ILE A 110 13.97 -5.91 12.66
C ILE A 110 12.47 -5.72 12.48
N ILE A 111 11.89 -6.38 11.47
CA ILE A 111 10.45 -6.45 11.22
C ILE A 111 10.00 -7.91 11.29
N ASP A 112 8.74 -8.10 11.63
CA ASP A 112 8.14 -9.43 11.84
C ASP A 112 7.42 -9.93 10.57
N GLU A 113 6.88 -9.02 9.76
CA GLU A 113 6.23 -9.36 8.49
C GLU A 113 6.57 -8.35 7.39
N VAL A 114 6.57 -8.82 6.15
CA VAL A 114 6.61 -7.97 4.95
C VAL A 114 5.21 -7.87 4.40
N TYR A 115 4.76 -6.65 4.09
CA TYR A 115 3.50 -6.40 3.41
C TYR A 115 3.74 -5.88 2.02
N THR A 116 2.80 -6.21 1.13
CA THR A 116 2.77 -5.76 -0.26
C THR A 116 1.38 -5.28 -0.63
N GLY A 117 1.30 -4.23 -1.45
CA GLY A 117 0.03 -3.63 -1.85
C GLY A 117 0.21 -2.24 -2.43
N PHE A 118 -0.59 -1.29 -1.96
CA PHE A 118 -0.65 0.06 -2.47
C PHE A 118 -0.58 1.09 -1.36
N ALA A 119 0.19 2.14 -1.57
CA ALA A 119 0.29 3.23 -0.62
C ALA A 119 -0.14 4.57 -1.26
N LEU A 120 -0.98 5.31 -0.54
CA LEU A 120 -1.58 6.55 -1.00
C LEU A 120 -0.61 7.71 -0.88
N THR A 121 -0.43 8.41 -2.00
CA THR A 121 0.36 9.64 -2.09
C THR A 121 -0.50 10.89 -1.98
N LYS A 122 0.13 12.01 -1.60
CA LYS A 122 -0.55 13.30 -1.38
C LYS A 122 -1.24 13.86 -2.63
N ASP A 123 -0.90 13.36 -3.81
CA ASP A 123 -1.52 13.70 -5.10
C ASP A 123 -2.76 12.83 -5.42
N GLY A 124 -3.23 12.01 -4.48
CA GLY A 124 -4.39 11.14 -4.67
C GLY A 124 -4.10 9.84 -5.40
N MET A 125 -2.84 9.50 -5.66
CA MET A 125 -2.51 8.23 -6.32
C MET A 125 -2.14 7.13 -5.32
N TRP A 126 -2.73 5.96 -5.49
CA TRP A 126 -2.33 4.70 -4.87
C TRP A 126 -1.21 4.06 -5.68
N ARG A 127 -0.03 3.90 -5.07
CA ARG A 127 1.17 3.39 -5.76
C ARG A 127 1.52 2.02 -5.23
N SER A 128 1.81 1.08 -6.13
CA SER A 128 2.36 -0.22 -5.73
C SER A 128 3.57 0.00 -4.81
N HIS A 129 3.58 -0.70 -3.68
CA HIS A 129 4.53 -0.46 -2.60
C HIS A 129 4.62 -1.67 -1.68
N SER A 130 5.79 -1.84 -1.06
CA SER A 130 6.04 -2.82 0.00
C SER A 130 6.55 -2.12 1.25
N TRP A 131 6.12 -2.57 2.42
CA TRP A 131 6.51 -2.01 3.72
C TRP A 131 6.70 -3.12 4.74
N GLY A 132 7.39 -2.80 5.84
CA GLY A 132 7.56 -3.74 6.94
C GLY A 132 6.47 -3.58 8.00
N MET A 133 6.17 -4.65 8.72
CA MET A 133 5.32 -4.62 9.90
C MET A 133 6.12 -5.14 11.10
N ARG A 134 6.05 -4.40 12.21
CA ARG A 134 6.74 -4.75 13.45
C ARG A 134 5.78 -4.80 14.63
N LEU A 135 5.85 -5.84 15.42
CA LEU A 135 5.20 -5.94 16.72
C LEU A 135 6.00 -5.17 17.77
N VAL A 136 5.37 -4.18 18.39
CA VAL A 136 5.94 -3.39 19.48
C VAL A 136 5.03 -3.41 20.70
N PRO A 137 5.56 -3.24 21.92
CA PRO A 137 4.73 -3.08 23.11
C PRO A 137 3.86 -1.82 23.02
N GLY A 138 2.54 -1.99 23.16
CA GLY A 138 1.58 -0.91 23.29
C GLY A 138 1.57 -0.28 24.69
N GLU A 139 0.69 0.70 24.92
CA GLU A 139 0.61 1.45 26.20
C GLU A 139 0.41 0.55 27.43
N ASN A 140 -0.30 -0.56 27.27
CA ASN A 140 -0.57 -1.54 28.34
C ASN A 140 0.33 -2.79 28.23
N ASN A 141 1.43 -2.71 27.47
CA ASN A 141 2.33 -3.82 27.14
C ASN A 141 1.69 -4.94 26.30
N GLU A 142 0.49 -4.70 25.75
CA GLU A 142 -0.13 -5.54 24.73
C GLU A 142 0.55 -5.29 23.38
N PRO A 143 0.83 -6.34 22.58
CA PRO A 143 1.51 -6.19 21.30
C PRO A 143 0.63 -5.41 20.32
N VAL A 144 1.22 -4.42 19.66
CA VAL A 144 0.58 -3.64 18.58
C VAL A 144 1.48 -3.63 17.36
N TRP A 145 0.84 -3.59 16.19
CA TRP A 145 1.52 -3.52 14.91
C TRP A 145 1.94 -2.09 14.57
N GLU A 146 3.15 -1.96 14.05
CA GLU A 146 3.72 -0.72 13.56
C GLU A 146 4.18 -0.89 12.10
N VAL A 147 3.73 0.00 11.23
CA VAL A 147 4.14 0.09 9.83
C VAL A 147 5.52 0.74 9.77
N ILE A 148 6.47 0.08 9.12
CA ILE A 148 7.82 0.59 8.84
C ILE A 148 7.92 0.96 7.36
N GLU A 149 7.96 2.26 7.09
CA GLU A 149 8.15 2.81 5.74
C GLU A 149 9.63 3.11 5.52
N THR A 150 10.21 2.62 4.41
CA THR A 150 11.65 2.71 4.17
C THR A 150 12.06 3.68 3.08
N THR A 151 11.12 4.08 2.21
CA THR A 151 11.41 4.80 0.98
C THR A 151 10.85 6.22 1.01
N GLU A 152 9.56 6.37 1.29
CA GLU A 152 8.91 7.68 1.29
C GLU A 152 7.62 7.65 2.12
N PRO A 153 7.40 8.58 3.07
CA PRO A 153 6.18 8.62 3.85
C PRO A 153 4.92 8.70 2.97
N ARG A 154 3.98 7.77 3.18
CA ARG A 154 2.67 7.73 2.52
C ARG A 154 1.56 8.07 3.52
N LEU A 155 0.43 8.53 2.98
CA LEU A 155 -0.73 8.92 3.78
C LEU A 155 -1.45 7.70 4.35
N MET A 156 -1.48 6.61 3.59
CA MET A 156 -2.20 5.39 3.93
C MET A 156 -1.58 4.21 3.17
N TYR A 157 -1.69 3.02 3.74
CA TYR A 157 -1.20 1.76 3.15
C TYR A 157 -2.36 0.78 3.09
N PHE A 158 -2.57 0.17 1.94
CA PHE A 158 -3.58 -0.84 1.66
C PHE A 158 -2.90 -2.10 1.14
N GLY A 159 -2.92 -3.19 1.89
CA GLY A 159 -2.27 -4.42 1.43
C GLY A 159 -2.42 -5.60 2.37
N VAL A 160 -1.67 -6.63 2.05
CA VAL A 160 -1.70 -7.94 2.69
C VAL A 160 -0.27 -8.36 3.03
N PRO A 161 -0.08 -9.31 3.96
CA PRO A 161 1.20 -9.99 4.11
C PRO A 161 1.67 -10.53 2.76
N ASP A 162 2.95 -10.33 2.46
CA ASP A 162 3.56 -10.82 1.25
C ASP A 162 3.78 -12.34 1.37
N PRO A 163 3.15 -13.16 0.51
CA PRO A 163 3.25 -14.60 0.62
C PRO A 163 4.67 -15.11 0.44
N GLU A 164 5.61 -14.35 -0.15
CA GLU A 164 7.01 -14.78 -0.21
C GLU A 164 7.69 -14.85 1.16
N PHE A 165 7.15 -14.13 2.14
CA PHE A 165 7.68 -14.01 3.50
C PHE A 165 6.79 -14.68 4.55
N ASP A 166 5.73 -15.38 4.12
CA ASP A 166 4.85 -16.17 4.98
C ASP A 166 5.52 -17.52 5.35
N GLU A 167 5.33 -17.98 6.59
CA GLU A 167 5.81 -19.29 7.04
C GLU A 167 5.08 -20.46 6.32
N ASP A 168 3.83 -20.26 5.90
CA ASP A 168 3.04 -21.21 5.10
C ASP A 168 2.47 -20.54 3.83
N PRO A 169 3.33 -20.28 2.84
CA PRO A 169 2.97 -19.45 1.70
C PRO A 169 1.92 -20.13 0.83
N ASN A 170 0.91 -19.38 0.37
CA ASN A 170 0.02 -19.87 -0.68
C ASN A 170 0.77 -19.93 -2.02
N PRO A 171 1.09 -21.13 -2.54
CA PRO A 171 1.93 -21.27 -3.73
C PRO A 171 1.30 -20.68 -5.00
N ASP A 172 -0.03 -20.53 -5.00
CA ASP A 172 -0.76 -19.93 -6.12
C ASP A 172 -0.59 -18.41 -6.17
N LEU A 173 -0.13 -17.76 -5.09
CA LEU A 173 0.04 -16.31 -5.00
C LEU A 173 1.50 -15.85 -5.15
N LEU A 174 2.48 -16.70 -4.85
CA LEU A 174 3.92 -16.42 -4.97
C LEU A 174 4.35 -15.74 -6.28
N PRO A 175 3.96 -16.20 -7.50
CA PRO A 175 4.44 -15.62 -8.75
C PRO A 175 3.86 -14.23 -9.06
N TYR A 176 3.01 -13.68 -8.20
CA TYR A 176 2.25 -12.45 -8.47
C TYR A 176 2.61 -11.28 -7.55
N PHE A 177 3.40 -11.52 -6.49
CA PHE A 177 3.80 -10.50 -5.52
C PHE A 177 5.30 -10.15 -5.55
N SER A 178 6.09 -10.85 -6.39
CA SER A 178 7.53 -10.68 -6.64
C SER A 178 7.92 -9.44 -7.47
#